data_AF-A0ABD1VHE2-F1
#
_entry.id   AF-A0ABD1VHE2-F1
#
_cell.length_a   1.000
_cell.length_b   1.000
_cell.length_c   1.000
_cell.angle_alpha   90.00
_cell.angle_beta   90.00
_cell.angle_gamma   90.00
#
_symmetry.space_group_name_H-M   'P 1'
#
loop_
_entity.id
_entity.type
_entity.pdbx_description
1 polymer ?
#
loop_
_entity_poly.entity_id
_entity_poly.type
_entity_poly.pdbx_seq_one_letter_code
_entity_poly.pdbx_strand_id
1 'polypeptide(L)'
;MGYTKLSFQLPFSIFTIYLLCSTIPEISAVGYPINVWPKPTTFLWTRPQAILLSPNFTISHTNHPYLTAAVNRYLRQVLTEHHKPLVKPPLNLTSALPLSSLIITITDVTSPLAHGVNESYTLTIPSTGSSNATLSAHTVWGVMRGLETFSQLVYSKPSIVASGLYISDVPLFMHRGVVLDTSRNYYPVEDLLRLIKAMSMNKLNVFHWHITDSHSFPLVLPSEPELAGKGAYGEEMKYTAEDVKRLVEFGMEYGVRIVPEIDMPAHTGSWAEAYPEIVTCANMFWWPAEVEWADRFASEPGTGQLNPLSPKTYEVVKNVINDVATMFPDTFYHAGADEILPNCWKVDPSIQTFLSKNGTLSQILEMFVNSTLPHITSLNRTVVYWEDVLLDSSIKVSPSVLPPENVILHTWNNGPNNTKRVVESGYRVIVSSSDFYYLDCGHGGFLGNDSQYDQPPGTDPGNGGSWCEPFKTWQTIYNYDITYGLNETESKLVLGGEVALWSEQADSTVMDPRIWPRASAMAEALWSGNRDETGKKRYAEATDRLNEWRYRMVTRGIGAEPIQPLWCVKNPGLNCAYGLELPRLEGYTGSICRNWGQQFDEDSFKHKLPQFL
;
A
#
# COMPACT_ATOMS: atom_id res chain seq x y z
N MET A 1 -56.64 67.06 42.57
CA MET A 1 -58.11 67.11 42.39
C MET A 1 -58.48 66.19 41.22
N GLY A 2 -59.32 65.18 41.48
CA GLY A 2 -60.33 64.73 40.51
C GLY A 2 -59.97 63.69 39.44
N TYR A 3 -60.39 62.45 39.72
CA TYR A 3 -61.14 61.52 38.85
C TYR A 3 -60.46 60.53 37.88
N THR A 4 -60.92 59.29 38.07
CA THR A 4 -60.72 57.95 37.50
C THR A 4 -61.36 57.66 36.13
N LYS A 5 -60.99 56.46 35.60
CA LYS A 5 -61.63 55.57 34.56
C LYS A 5 -61.06 55.73 33.13
N LEU A 6 -60.88 54.70 32.30
CA LEU A 6 -61.40 53.32 32.26
C LEU A 6 -60.50 52.44 31.35
N SER A 7 -60.41 51.16 31.66
CA SER A 7 -59.65 50.09 30.99
C SER A 7 -60.36 49.49 29.76
N PHE A 8 -59.60 49.15 28.71
CA PHE A 8 -59.98 48.22 27.64
C PHE A 8 -58.73 47.50 27.11
N GLN A 9 -58.68 46.16 27.19
CA GLN A 9 -57.81 45.32 26.36
C GLN A 9 -58.44 43.94 26.14
N LEU A 10 -58.29 43.45 24.91
CA LEU A 10 -58.98 42.35 24.23
C LEU A 10 -58.55 40.93 24.70
N PRO A 11 -59.36 39.88 24.43
CA PRO A 11 -59.03 38.51 24.80
C PRO A 11 -58.09 37.83 23.77
N PHE A 12 -57.07 37.14 24.29
CA PHE A 12 -56.22 36.21 23.55
C PHE A 12 -56.94 34.86 23.36
N SER A 13 -57.05 34.39 22.11
CA SER A 13 -57.41 33.00 21.79
C SER A 13 -56.13 32.21 21.49
N ILE A 14 -55.87 31.17 22.27
CA ILE A 14 -54.75 30.24 22.08
C ILE A 14 -55.22 29.10 21.16
N PHE A 15 -54.64 29.03 19.97
CA PHE A 15 -54.76 27.87 19.07
C PHE A 15 -53.70 26.84 19.45
N THR A 16 -54.12 25.64 19.85
CA THR A 16 -53.26 24.50 20.15
C THR A 16 -52.93 23.77 18.84
N ILE A 17 -51.69 23.86 18.36
CA ILE A 17 -51.18 23.06 17.24
C ILE A 17 -50.62 21.76 17.81
N TYR A 18 -51.26 20.63 17.48
CA TYR A 18 -50.72 19.29 17.71
C TYR A 18 -49.57 19.04 16.71
N LEU A 19 -48.32 19.06 17.18
CA LEU A 19 -47.19 18.52 16.43
C LEU A 19 -47.22 16.98 16.55
N LEU A 20 -47.58 16.31 15.45
CA LEU A 20 -47.33 14.88 15.27
C LEU A 20 -45.83 14.66 15.19
N CYS A 21 -45.23 14.21 16.30
CA CYS A 21 -43.87 13.73 16.36
C CYS A 21 -43.79 12.41 15.59
N SER A 22 -43.41 12.47 14.33
CA SER A 22 -43.02 11.29 13.57
C SER A 22 -41.60 10.93 14.02
N THR A 23 -41.48 9.84 14.78
CA THR A 23 -40.18 9.25 15.12
C THR A 23 -39.55 8.72 13.85
N ILE A 24 -38.68 9.51 13.23
CA ILE A 24 -37.70 8.98 12.28
C ILE A 24 -36.78 8.09 13.12
N PRO A 25 -36.66 6.78 12.84
CA PRO A 25 -35.71 5.96 13.56
C PRO A 25 -34.30 6.49 13.25
N GLU A 26 -33.59 6.91 14.30
CA GLU A 26 -32.15 7.11 14.22
C GLU A 26 -31.53 5.82 13.70
N ILE A 27 -30.95 5.88 12.50
CA ILE A 27 -30.07 4.83 12.00
C ILE A 27 -28.82 4.93 12.87
N SER A 28 -28.78 4.17 13.95
CA SER A 28 -27.55 3.96 14.69
C SER A 28 -26.56 3.32 13.73
N ALA A 29 -25.39 3.94 13.60
CA ALA A 29 -24.24 3.39 12.90
C ALA A 29 -23.70 2.18 13.70
N VAL A 30 -24.49 1.11 13.79
CA VAL A 30 -24.03 -0.17 14.31
C VAL A 30 -23.23 -0.79 13.18
N GLY A 31 -21.90 -0.84 13.35
CA GLY A 31 -21.01 -1.56 12.44
C GLY A 31 -21.52 -2.96 12.15
N TYR A 32 -21.21 -3.49 10.96
CA TYR A 32 -21.65 -4.83 10.58
C TYR A 32 -21.15 -5.85 11.61
N PRO A 33 -21.97 -6.85 11.99
CA PRO A 33 -21.61 -7.81 13.04
C PRO A 33 -20.45 -8.76 12.67
N ILE A 34 -19.98 -8.71 11.41
CA ILE A 34 -18.81 -9.46 10.93
C ILE A 34 -17.78 -8.51 10.36
N ASN A 35 -16.51 -8.71 10.73
CA ASN A 35 -15.39 -7.93 10.25
C ASN A 35 -14.88 -8.50 8.93
N VAL A 36 -14.92 -7.70 7.86
CA VAL A 36 -14.39 -8.02 6.52
C VAL A 36 -13.34 -6.99 6.15
N TRP A 37 -12.21 -7.42 5.58
CA TRP A 37 -11.11 -6.57 5.17
C TRP A 37 -10.63 -6.87 3.73
N PRO A 38 -10.48 -5.88 2.85
CA PRO A 38 -11.07 -4.54 2.93
C PRO A 38 -12.61 -4.55 3.09
N LYS A 39 -13.17 -3.54 3.76
CA LYS A 39 -14.63 -3.29 3.79
C LYS A 39 -15.14 -3.12 2.35
N PRO A 40 -16.19 -3.84 1.93
CA PRO A 40 -16.76 -3.67 0.59
C PRO A 40 -17.37 -2.28 0.38
N THR A 41 -17.41 -1.79 -0.87
CA THR A 41 -18.04 -0.50 -1.21
C THR A 41 -19.56 -0.50 -1.00
N THR A 42 -20.21 -1.65 -1.14
CA THR A 42 -21.63 -1.83 -0.80
C THR A 42 -21.86 -3.16 -0.11
N PHE A 43 -22.44 -3.10 1.09
CA PHE A 43 -22.74 -4.27 1.92
C PHE A 43 -24.17 -4.17 2.46
N LEU A 44 -25.08 -4.97 1.92
CA LEU A 44 -26.50 -4.97 2.31
C LEU A 44 -26.81 -6.21 3.14
N TRP A 45 -27.19 -6.01 4.40
CA TRP A 45 -27.49 -7.10 5.33
C TRP A 45 -28.61 -6.72 6.32
N THR A 46 -29.84 -6.74 5.84
CA THR A 46 -31.02 -6.25 6.58
C THR A 46 -31.37 -7.10 7.80
N ARG A 47 -31.08 -8.40 7.75
CA ARG A 47 -31.34 -9.36 8.84
C ARG A 47 -30.10 -10.22 9.08
N PRO A 48 -29.16 -9.78 9.94
CA PRO A 48 -27.94 -10.53 10.21
C PRO A 48 -28.20 -11.92 10.80
N GLN A 49 -27.70 -12.96 10.14
CA GLN A 49 -27.86 -14.35 10.53
C GLN A 49 -26.76 -15.24 9.94
N ALA A 50 -26.60 -16.45 10.49
CA ALA A 50 -25.68 -17.46 9.97
C ALA A 50 -26.40 -18.77 9.64
N ILE A 51 -25.84 -19.50 8.68
CA ILE A 51 -26.23 -20.88 8.34
C ILE A 51 -25.02 -21.80 8.43
N LEU A 52 -25.26 -23.10 8.54
CA LEU A 52 -24.19 -24.10 8.45
C LEU A 52 -23.58 -24.10 7.04
N LEU A 53 -22.27 -24.33 6.95
CA LEU A 53 -21.62 -24.69 5.70
C LEU A 53 -21.63 -26.22 5.56
N SER A 54 -21.99 -26.72 4.38
CA SER A 54 -21.94 -28.15 4.09
C SER A 54 -20.49 -28.67 4.14
N PRO A 55 -20.21 -29.84 4.76
CA PRO A 55 -18.91 -30.49 4.69
C PRO A 55 -18.49 -30.85 3.25
N ASN A 56 -19.47 -31.01 2.35
CA ASN A 56 -19.28 -31.31 0.93
C ASN A 56 -19.47 -30.04 0.07
N PHE A 57 -19.17 -28.86 0.62
CA PHE A 57 -19.29 -27.60 -0.11
C PHE A 57 -18.45 -27.62 -1.39
N THR A 58 -18.98 -27.05 -2.47
CA THR A 58 -18.32 -26.99 -3.78
C THR A 58 -18.33 -25.58 -4.35
N ILE A 59 -17.39 -25.29 -5.25
CA ILE A 59 -17.35 -24.04 -6.02
C ILE A 59 -17.42 -24.39 -7.50
N SER A 60 -18.52 -24.02 -8.15
CA SER A 60 -18.73 -24.22 -9.59
C SER A 60 -18.13 -23.03 -10.36
N HIS A 61 -17.29 -23.29 -11.35
CA HIS A 61 -16.59 -22.26 -12.13
C HIS A 61 -16.33 -22.71 -13.57
N THR A 62 -16.13 -21.75 -14.46
CA THR A 62 -15.66 -21.98 -15.83
C THR A 62 -14.15 -22.28 -15.83
N ASN A 63 -13.70 -23.18 -16.70
CA ASN A 63 -12.29 -23.51 -16.84
C ASN A 63 -11.48 -22.28 -17.32
N HIS A 64 -10.44 -21.91 -16.59
CA HIS A 64 -9.50 -20.84 -16.95
C HIS A 64 -8.15 -21.11 -16.27
N PRO A 65 -7.00 -20.93 -16.96
CA PRO A 65 -5.68 -21.39 -16.49
C PRO A 65 -5.36 -20.98 -15.04
N TYR A 66 -5.64 -19.73 -14.69
CA TYR A 66 -5.31 -19.18 -13.36
C TYR A 66 -6.47 -19.24 -12.36
N LEU A 67 -7.72 -19.36 -12.83
CA LEU A 67 -8.89 -19.32 -11.95
C LEU A 67 -9.05 -20.65 -11.21
N THR A 68 -8.76 -21.76 -11.87
CA THR A 68 -8.89 -23.10 -11.26
C THR A 68 -7.95 -23.25 -10.05
N ALA A 69 -6.73 -22.73 -10.13
CA ALA A 69 -5.81 -22.68 -8.99
C ALA A 69 -6.40 -21.85 -7.82
N ALA A 70 -6.93 -20.66 -8.11
CA ALA A 70 -7.58 -19.81 -7.11
C ALA A 70 -8.80 -20.48 -6.46
N VAL A 71 -9.70 -21.08 -7.26
CA VAL A 71 -10.88 -21.79 -6.76
C VAL A 71 -10.50 -22.96 -5.86
N ASN A 72 -9.53 -23.77 -6.27
CA ASN A 72 -9.04 -24.90 -5.46
C ASN A 72 -8.44 -24.43 -4.13
N ARG A 73 -7.66 -23.35 -4.16
CA ARG A 73 -7.09 -22.71 -2.97
C ARG A 73 -8.17 -22.23 -2.01
N TYR A 74 -9.16 -21.48 -2.50
CA TYR A 74 -10.24 -20.95 -1.66
C TYR A 74 -11.20 -22.04 -1.15
N LEU A 75 -11.49 -23.05 -1.96
CA LEU A 75 -12.27 -24.21 -1.52
C LEU A 75 -11.58 -24.91 -0.35
N ARG A 76 -10.27 -25.20 -0.48
CA ARG A 76 -9.49 -25.78 0.61
C ARG A 76 -9.52 -24.89 1.85
N GLN A 77 -9.24 -23.60 1.68
CA GLN A 77 -9.22 -22.62 2.78
C GLN A 77 -10.56 -22.59 3.54
N VAL A 78 -11.67 -22.44 2.83
CA VAL A 78 -13.02 -22.39 3.42
C VAL A 78 -13.35 -23.66 4.22
N LEU A 79 -12.92 -24.82 3.74
CA LEU A 79 -13.17 -26.11 4.39
C LEU A 79 -12.27 -26.36 5.61
N THR A 80 -11.04 -25.84 5.61
CA THR A 80 -10.02 -26.21 6.62
C THR A 80 -9.63 -25.09 7.59
N GLU A 81 -9.87 -23.82 7.26
CA GLU A 81 -9.39 -22.67 8.05
C GLU A 81 -10.03 -22.62 9.44
N HIS A 82 -11.33 -22.95 9.56
CA HIS A 82 -12.09 -22.95 10.81
C HIS A 82 -11.82 -21.72 11.70
N HIS A 83 -11.71 -20.55 11.06
CA HIS A 83 -11.31 -19.30 11.70
C HIS A 83 -12.17 -19.01 12.93
N LYS A 84 -11.56 -18.61 14.04
CA LYS A 84 -12.27 -18.28 15.28
C LYS A 84 -12.15 -16.79 15.53
N PRO A 85 -13.22 -16.01 15.32
CA PRO A 85 -13.15 -14.57 15.51
C PRO A 85 -12.70 -14.18 16.92
N LEU A 86 -11.92 -13.10 17.02
CA LEU A 86 -11.44 -12.60 18.31
C LEU A 86 -12.60 -12.15 19.18
N VAL A 87 -13.58 -11.50 18.59
CA VAL A 87 -14.86 -11.18 19.21
C VAL A 87 -15.94 -11.97 18.47
N LYS A 88 -16.72 -12.77 19.21
CA LYS A 88 -17.75 -13.62 18.62
C LYS A 88 -18.81 -12.72 17.96
N PRO A 89 -19.07 -12.85 16.65
CA PRO A 89 -20.16 -12.14 15.98
C PRO A 89 -21.49 -12.43 16.68
N PRO A 90 -22.34 -11.42 16.95
CA PRO A 90 -23.65 -11.59 17.58
C PRO A 90 -24.68 -12.13 16.56
N LEU A 91 -24.34 -13.21 15.86
CA LEU A 91 -25.14 -13.81 14.79
C LEU A 91 -25.85 -15.06 15.30
N ASN A 92 -27.16 -15.11 15.06
CA ASN A 92 -27.97 -16.29 15.34
C ASN A 92 -27.79 -17.34 14.25
N LEU A 93 -27.50 -18.57 14.66
CA LEU A 93 -27.52 -19.73 13.77
C LEU A 93 -28.98 -20.11 13.49
N THR A 94 -29.36 -20.17 12.22
CA THR A 94 -30.73 -20.52 11.82
C THR A 94 -30.86 -22.01 11.51
N SER A 95 -32.09 -22.50 11.43
CA SER A 95 -32.43 -23.87 11.00
C SER A 95 -32.52 -24.03 9.48
N ALA A 96 -32.04 -23.05 8.70
CA ALA A 96 -32.02 -23.13 7.25
C ALA A 96 -31.06 -24.24 6.75
N LEU A 97 -31.25 -24.65 5.49
CA LEU A 97 -30.41 -25.66 4.86
C LEU A 97 -28.93 -25.21 4.84
N PRO A 98 -27.97 -26.14 5.07
CA PRO A 98 -26.56 -25.81 4.94
C PRO A 98 -26.20 -25.32 3.53
N LEU A 99 -25.36 -24.29 3.45
CA LEU A 99 -24.84 -23.79 2.19
C LEU A 99 -23.96 -24.88 1.54
N SER A 100 -24.35 -25.33 0.35
CA SER A 100 -23.78 -26.49 -0.32
C SER A 100 -22.93 -26.13 -1.54
N SER A 101 -23.16 -24.97 -2.15
CA SER A 101 -22.31 -24.52 -3.25
C SER A 101 -22.19 -23.00 -3.37
N LEU A 102 -21.10 -22.56 -4.00
CA LEU A 102 -20.94 -21.21 -4.56
C LEU A 102 -20.86 -21.34 -6.08
N ILE A 103 -21.75 -20.65 -6.79
CA ILE A 103 -21.83 -20.66 -8.24
C ILE A 103 -21.17 -19.39 -8.77
N ILE A 104 -20.13 -19.54 -9.59
CA ILE A 104 -19.39 -18.44 -10.21
C ILE A 104 -19.91 -18.18 -11.62
N THR A 105 -20.20 -16.92 -11.93
CA THR A 105 -20.56 -16.44 -13.26
C THR A 105 -19.58 -15.35 -13.70
N ILE A 106 -19.07 -15.45 -14.92
CA ILE A 106 -18.07 -14.52 -15.48
C ILE A 106 -18.54 -14.08 -16.86
N THR A 107 -18.53 -12.79 -17.15
CA THR A 107 -18.94 -12.29 -18.47
C THR A 107 -17.81 -12.31 -19.50
N ASP A 108 -16.58 -12.03 -19.09
CA ASP A 108 -15.38 -12.06 -19.93
C ASP A 108 -14.26 -12.87 -19.27
N VAL A 109 -13.94 -14.01 -19.88
CA VAL A 109 -12.88 -14.94 -19.43
C VAL A 109 -11.54 -14.71 -20.13
N THR A 110 -11.44 -13.71 -21.01
CA THR A 110 -10.29 -13.50 -21.91
C THR A 110 -9.46 -12.27 -21.56
N SER A 111 -10.02 -11.32 -20.79
CA SER A 111 -9.30 -10.11 -20.33
C SER A 111 -7.99 -10.46 -19.60
N PRO A 112 -6.83 -9.98 -20.07
CA PRO A 112 -5.55 -10.23 -19.40
C PRO A 112 -5.47 -9.49 -18.06
N LEU A 113 -4.58 -9.94 -17.17
CA LEU A 113 -4.24 -9.19 -15.96
C LEU A 113 -3.34 -8.02 -16.35
N ALA A 114 -3.91 -6.83 -16.45
CA ALA A 114 -3.20 -5.59 -16.79
C ALA A 114 -3.79 -4.41 -16.00
N HIS A 115 -3.11 -3.26 -16.02
CA HIS A 115 -3.63 -2.04 -15.41
C HIS A 115 -5.03 -1.69 -15.98
N GLY A 116 -5.96 -1.38 -15.09
CA GLY A 116 -7.33 -1.01 -15.47
C GLY A 116 -8.28 -2.16 -15.79
N VAL A 117 -7.84 -3.43 -15.66
CA VAL A 117 -8.74 -4.58 -15.82
C VAL A 117 -9.87 -4.52 -14.78
N ASN A 118 -11.09 -4.91 -15.17
CA ASN A 118 -12.25 -4.80 -14.28
C ASN A 118 -12.18 -5.83 -13.15
N GLU A 119 -11.98 -5.36 -11.92
CA GLU A 119 -11.92 -6.17 -10.70
C GLU A 119 -13.23 -6.18 -9.88
N SER A 120 -14.34 -5.67 -10.44
CA SER A 120 -15.63 -5.64 -9.75
C SER A 120 -16.27 -7.02 -9.63
N TYR A 121 -17.04 -7.22 -8.56
CA TYR A 121 -17.83 -8.42 -8.34
C TYR A 121 -19.09 -8.15 -7.50
N THR A 122 -20.05 -9.07 -7.57
CA THR A 122 -21.20 -9.15 -6.68
C THR A 122 -21.26 -10.52 -6.01
N LEU A 123 -21.60 -10.56 -4.73
CA LEU A 123 -21.72 -11.79 -3.94
C LEU A 123 -23.07 -11.81 -3.22
N THR A 124 -23.85 -12.85 -3.43
CA THR A 124 -25.13 -13.06 -2.75
C THR A 124 -25.12 -14.37 -1.98
N ILE A 125 -25.44 -14.31 -0.69
CA ILE A 125 -25.65 -15.49 0.14
C ILE A 125 -27.09 -15.47 0.65
N PRO A 126 -27.97 -16.37 0.18
CA PRO A 126 -29.40 -16.33 0.52
C PRO A 126 -29.65 -16.63 2.00
N SER A 127 -30.74 -16.09 2.55
CA SER A 127 -31.15 -16.34 3.94
C SER A 127 -31.99 -17.61 4.11
N THR A 128 -32.84 -17.93 3.12
CA THR A 128 -33.72 -19.12 3.08
C THR A 128 -33.98 -19.53 1.63
N GLY A 129 -34.43 -20.77 1.41
CA GLY A 129 -34.96 -21.23 0.11
C GLY A 129 -33.95 -21.66 -0.96
N SER A 130 -32.64 -21.44 -0.75
CA SER A 130 -31.58 -21.91 -1.64
C SER A 130 -30.35 -22.37 -0.84
N SER A 131 -29.74 -23.49 -1.27
CA SER A 131 -28.46 -23.99 -0.75
C SER A 131 -27.24 -23.42 -1.48
N ASN A 132 -27.46 -22.49 -2.42
CA ASN A 132 -26.43 -22.01 -3.34
C ASN A 132 -26.24 -20.51 -3.18
N ALA A 133 -25.00 -20.08 -2.95
CA ALA A 133 -24.56 -18.70 -3.05
C ALA A 133 -24.13 -18.40 -4.50
N THR A 134 -24.12 -17.13 -4.88
CA THR A 134 -23.70 -16.69 -6.22
C THR A 134 -22.61 -15.64 -6.13
N LEU A 135 -21.56 -15.80 -6.93
CA LEU A 135 -20.49 -14.83 -7.14
C LEU A 135 -20.44 -14.49 -8.62
N SER A 136 -20.74 -13.24 -8.99
CA SER A 136 -20.69 -12.78 -10.38
C SER A 136 -19.65 -11.69 -10.55
N ALA A 137 -18.87 -11.72 -11.61
CA ALA A 137 -17.87 -10.70 -11.91
C ALA A 137 -17.74 -10.47 -13.41
N HIS A 138 -17.21 -9.31 -13.80
CA HIS A 138 -16.95 -9.06 -15.22
C HIS A 138 -15.81 -9.92 -15.74
N THR A 139 -14.73 -10.04 -14.97
CA THR A 139 -13.53 -10.80 -15.33
C THR A 139 -13.20 -11.84 -14.26
N VAL A 140 -12.28 -12.75 -14.60
CA VAL A 140 -11.71 -13.73 -13.65
C VAL A 140 -11.04 -13.06 -12.44
N TRP A 141 -10.52 -11.85 -12.60
CA TRP A 141 -9.81 -11.12 -11.54
C TRP A 141 -10.80 -10.64 -10.47
N GLY A 142 -11.97 -10.13 -10.87
CA GLY A 142 -13.06 -9.80 -9.94
C GLY A 142 -13.56 -11.01 -9.16
N VAL A 143 -13.62 -12.20 -9.79
CA VAL A 143 -13.93 -13.45 -9.08
C VAL A 143 -12.92 -13.73 -7.97
N MET A 144 -11.63 -13.58 -8.23
CA MET A 144 -10.61 -13.80 -7.19
C MET A 144 -10.80 -12.85 -6.00
N ARG A 145 -11.19 -11.58 -6.23
CA ARG A 145 -11.52 -10.62 -5.16
C ARG A 145 -12.75 -11.05 -4.36
N GLY A 146 -13.77 -11.54 -5.04
CA GLY A 146 -14.99 -12.04 -4.39
C GLY A 146 -14.80 -13.35 -3.63
N LEU A 147 -13.91 -14.24 -4.10
CA LEU A 147 -13.54 -15.45 -3.37
C LEU A 147 -12.83 -15.13 -2.06
N GLU A 148 -11.95 -14.13 -2.03
CA GLU A 148 -11.33 -13.66 -0.79
C GLU A 148 -12.39 -13.17 0.20
N THR A 149 -13.31 -12.30 -0.26
CA THR A 149 -14.42 -11.80 0.56
C THR A 149 -15.32 -12.94 1.06
N PHE A 150 -15.68 -13.90 0.21
CA PHE A 150 -16.49 -15.06 0.62
C PHE A 150 -15.77 -15.87 1.69
N SER A 151 -14.46 -16.10 1.55
CA SER A 151 -13.67 -16.81 2.56
C SER A 151 -13.77 -16.14 3.92
N GLN A 152 -13.84 -14.81 3.95
CA GLN A 152 -13.89 -14.05 5.19
C GLN A 152 -15.23 -14.21 5.93
N LEU A 153 -16.31 -14.52 5.21
CA LEU A 153 -17.64 -14.74 5.76
C LEU A 153 -17.85 -16.14 6.38
N VAL A 154 -16.88 -17.04 6.21
CA VAL A 154 -16.88 -18.40 6.77
C VAL A 154 -15.99 -18.47 8.01
N TYR A 155 -16.51 -19.05 9.10
CA TYR A 155 -15.82 -19.14 10.39
C TYR A 155 -16.35 -20.30 11.26
N SER A 156 -15.70 -20.56 12.40
CA SER A 156 -16.04 -21.55 13.43
C SER A 156 -15.85 -23.04 13.04
N LYS A 157 -16.08 -23.91 14.03
CA LYS A 157 -16.16 -25.38 13.90
C LYS A 157 -17.36 -25.89 14.74
N PRO A 158 -18.42 -26.47 14.15
CA PRO A 158 -18.63 -26.65 12.71
C PRO A 158 -18.65 -25.33 11.94
N SER A 159 -18.20 -25.36 10.69
CA SER A 159 -18.12 -24.14 9.86
C SER A 159 -19.51 -23.56 9.63
N ILE A 160 -19.63 -22.26 9.88
CA ILE A 160 -20.82 -21.45 9.61
C ILE A 160 -20.46 -20.32 8.66
N VAL A 161 -21.46 -19.82 7.95
CA VAL A 161 -21.32 -18.74 6.97
C VAL A 161 -22.37 -17.66 7.22
N ALA A 162 -21.96 -16.40 7.17
CA ALA A 162 -22.87 -15.26 7.18
C ALA A 162 -23.83 -15.34 5.99
N SER A 163 -25.13 -15.13 6.22
CA SER A 163 -26.18 -15.36 5.20
C SER A 163 -27.25 -14.29 5.23
N GLY A 164 -28.04 -14.20 4.15
CA GLY A 164 -29.04 -13.15 3.95
C GLY A 164 -28.42 -11.81 3.56
N LEU A 165 -27.28 -11.84 2.87
CA LEU A 165 -26.49 -10.67 2.51
C LEU A 165 -26.30 -10.56 1.00
N TYR A 166 -26.08 -9.32 0.57
CA TYR A 166 -25.68 -8.94 -0.78
C TYR A 166 -24.51 -7.98 -0.70
N ILE A 167 -23.46 -8.25 -1.47
CA ILE A 167 -22.27 -7.41 -1.60
C ILE A 167 -22.10 -7.04 -3.07
N SER A 168 -21.81 -5.77 -3.32
CA SER A 168 -21.36 -5.26 -4.62
C SER A 168 -20.10 -4.45 -4.37
N ASP A 169 -19.02 -4.78 -5.05
CA ASP A 169 -17.69 -4.32 -4.65
C ASP A 169 -16.78 -4.08 -5.85
N VAL A 170 -15.95 -3.05 -5.76
CA VAL A 170 -15.05 -2.56 -6.81
C VAL A 170 -13.96 -1.69 -6.16
N PRO A 171 -12.70 -1.72 -6.63
CA PRO A 171 -11.67 -0.84 -6.11
C PRO A 171 -11.89 0.63 -6.52
N LEU A 172 -11.54 1.58 -5.64
CA LEU A 172 -11.47 3.01 -5.95
C LEU A 172 -10.31 3.33 -6.89
N PHE A 173 -9.14 2.71 -6.67
CA PHE A 173 -7.94 2.91 -7.48
C PHE A 173 -7.49 1.59 -8.12
N MET A 174 -7.05 1.67 -9.38
CA MET A 174 -6.69 0.49 -10.18
C MET A 174 -5.27 0.00 -9.91
N HIS A 175 -4.41 0.81 -9.29
CA HIS A 175 -3.03 0.49 -8.95
C HIS A 175 -2.84 0.47 -7.43
N ARG A 176 -2.66 -0.71 -6.83
CA ARG A 176 -2.58 -0.89 -5.37
C ARG A 176 -1.42 -1.81 -5.05
N GLY A 177 -0.25 -1.23 -4.76
CA GLY A 177 1.00 -1.98 -4.79
C GLY A 177 1.83 -2.03 -3.52
N VAL A 178 2.84 -2.89 -3.56
CA VAL A 178 3.92 -2.96 -2.59
C VAL A 178 5.22 -2.95 -3.38
N VAL A 179 6.09 -1.99 -3.08
CA VAL A 179 7.50 -2.01 -3.52
C VAL A 179 8.29 -2.87 -2.55
N LEU A 180 9.04 -3.85 -3.07
CA LEU A 180 10.05 -4.56 -2.31
C LEU A 180 11.40 -4.42 -3.01
N ASP A 181 12.35 -3.85 -2.29
CA ASP A 181 13.76 -3.84 -2.64
C ASP A 181 14.38 -5.19 -2.30
N THR A 182 14.94 -5.84 -3.31
CA THR A 182 15.66 -7.13 -3.18
C THR A 182 17.14 -7.03 -3.52
N SER A 183 17.63 -5.81 -3.68
CA SER A 183 19.02 -5.51 -4.00
C SER A 183 19.83 -5.18 -2.76
N ARG A 184 19.35 -4.26 -1.89
CA ARG A 184 20.05 -3.91 -0.64
C ARG A 184 20.21 -5.11 0.28
N ASN A 185 19.24 -6.02 0.26
CA ASN A 185 19.31 -7.33 0.88
C ASN A 185 18.51 -8.33 0.03
N TYR A 186 19.00 -9.58 -0.03
CA TYR A 186 18.36 -10.63 -0.83
C TYR A 186 17.14 -11.24 -0.11
N TYR A 187 16.12 -11.59 -0.90
CA TYR A 187 14.93 -12.32 -0.44
C TYR A 187 14.76 -13.63 -1.21
N PRO A 188 14.72 -14.81 -0.56
CA PRO A 188 14.41 -16.06 -1.24
C PRO A 188 13.07 -16.02 -1.97
N VAL A 189 12.95 -16.77 -3.06
CA VAL A 189 11.72 -16.86 -3.88
C VAL A 189 10.49 -17.21 -3.06
N GLU A 190 10.62 -18.06 -2.04
CA GLU A 190 9.50 -18.42 -1.15
C GLU A 190 8.94 -17.23 -0.36
N ASP A 191 9.79 -16.26 -0.02
CA ASP A 191 9.34 -15.03 0.64
C ASP A 191 8.55 -14.16 -0.32
N LEU A 192 8.99 -14.03 -1.57
CA LEU A 192 8.28 -13.30 -2.60
C LEU A 192 6.91 -13.94 -2.92
N LEU A 193 6.82 -15.27 -2.96
CA LEU A 193 5.54 -15.99 -3.08
C LEU A 193 4.63 -15.74 -1.86
N ARG A 194 5.19 -15.72 -0.65
CA ARG A 194 4.46 -15.40 0.58
C ARG A 194 3.95 -13.95 0.58
N LEU A 195 4.74 -13.00 0.07
CA LEU A 195 4.31 -11.62 -0.15
C LEU A 195 3.12 -11.55 -1.11
N ILE A 196 3.21 -12.14 -2.30
CA ILE A 196 2.13 -12.18 -3.30
C ILE A 196 0.85 -12.78 -2.71
N LYS A 197 0.98 -13.85 -1.92
CA LYS A 197 -0.14 -14.48 -1.20
C LYS A 197 -0.82 -13.47 -0.27
N ALA A 198 -0.06 -12.76 0.56
CA ALA A 198 -0.60 -11.77 1.49
C ALA A 198 -1.20 -10.55 0.77
N MET A 199 -0.63 -10.12 -0.36
CA MET A 199 -1.18 -9.07 -1.21
C MET A 199 -2.57 -9.44 -1.73
N SER A 200 -2.73 -10.67 -2.27
CA SER A 200 -4.02 -11.19 -2.73
C SER A 200 -5.07 -11.24 -1.62
N MET A 201 -4.68 -11.61 -0.40
CA MET A 201 -5.61 -11.60 0.75
C MET A 201 -6.16 -10.20 1.03
N ASN A 202 -5.36 -9.17 0.75
CA ASN A 202 -5.70 -7.76 0.96
C ASN A 202 -6.29 -7.07 -0.29
N LYS A 203 -6.44 -7.78 -1.42
CA LYS A 203 -6.84 -7.23 -2.71
C LYS A 203 -5.86 -6.18 -3.29
N LEU A 204 -4.60 -6.19 -2.85
CA LEU A 204 -3.50 -5.52 -3.53
C LEU A 204 -3.19 -6.27 -4.84
N ASN A 205 -2.83 -5.55 -5.90
CA ASN A 205 -2.76 -6.10 -7.25
C ASN A 205 -1.45 -5.80 -8.00
N VAL A 206 -0.49 -5.11 -7.39
CA VAL A 206 0.81 -4.82 -8.00
C VAL A 206 1.94 -5.13 -7.03
N PHE A 207 2.74 -6.15 -7.34
CA PHE A 207 4.05 -6.31 -6.75
C PHE A 207 5.06 -5.54 -7.60
N HIS A 208 5.48 -4.38 -7.10
CA HIS A 208 6.57 -3.61 -7.69
C HIS A 208 7.87 -4.19 -7.15
N TRP A 209 8.64 -4.82 -8.02
CA TRP A 209 9.85 -5.51 -7.63
C TRP A 209 11.06 -4.65 -8.00
N HIS A 210 11.65 -4.01 -6.99
CA HIS A 210 12.93 -3.31 -7.11
C HIS A 210 14.06 -4.33 -7.04
N ILE A 211 14.55 -4.73 -8.21
CA ILE A 211 15.37 -5.94 -8.34
C ILE A 211 16.86 -5.64 -8.17
N THR A 212 17.32 -4.49 -8.66
CA THR A 212 18.74 -4.13 -8.76
C THR A 212 18.97 -2.74 -8.21
N ASP A 213 20.10 -2.55 -7.53
CA ASP A 213 20.56 -1.26 -7.00
C ASP A 213 22.09 -1.26 -7.03
N SER A 214 22.70 -0.20 -6.51
CA SER A 214 24.12 -0.08 -6.28
C SER A 214 24.73 -1.20 -5.44
N HIS A 215 23.95 -1.77 -4.52
CA HIS A 215 24.42 -2.78 -3.58
C HIS A 215 24.52 -4.19 -4.19
N SER A 216 23.58 -4.59 -5.06
CA SER A 216 23.67 -5.86 -5.78
C SER A 216 22.89 -5.90 -7.10
N PHE A 217 23.24 -6.87 -7.94
CA PHE A 217 22.52 -7.24 -9.16
C PHE A 217 22.14 -8.72 -9.08
N PRO A 218 20.99 -9.09 -8.49
CA PRO A 218 20.65 -10.50 -8.26
C PRO A 218 19.95 -11.17 -9.47
N LEU A 219 19.48 -10.41 -10.46
CA LEU A 219 18.71 -10.96 -11.58
C LEU A 219 19.59 -11.59 -12.67
N VAL A 220 19.42 -12.87 -12.97
CA VAL A 220 20.18 -13.53 -14.04
C VAL A 220 19.58 -13.20 -15.41
N LEU A 221 20.34 -12.49 -16.23
CA LEU A 221 19.95 -12.08 -17.57
C LEU A 221 20.71 -12.90 -18.63
N PRO A 222 20.01 -13.56 -19.59
CA PRO A 222 20.67 -14.36 -20.63
C PRO A 222 21.67 -13.58 -21.49
N SER A 223 21.37 -12.33 -21.81
CA SER A 223 22.20 -11.47 -22.67
C SER A 223 23.35 -10.83 -21.91
N GLU A 224 23.22 -10.68 -20.59
CA GLU A 224 24.20 -10.02 -19.70
C GLU A 224 24.48 -10.84 -18.42
N PRO A 225 24.94 -12.11 -18.54
CA PRO A 225 25.04 -13.02 -17.40
C PRO A 225 26.07 -12.59 -16.36
N GLU A 226 27.07 -11.80 -16.76
CA GLU A 226 28.12 -11.29 -15.88
C GLU A 226 27.59 -10.28 -14.85
N LEU A 227 26.49 -9.58 -15.12
CA LEU A 227 25.87 -8.63 -14.19
C LEU A 227 25.49 -9.34 -12.88
N ALA A 228 24.73 -10.44 -12.95
CA ALA A 228 24.46 -11.25 -11.76
C ALA A 228 25.63 -12.16 -11.38
N GLY A 229 26.43 -12.61 -12.35
CA GLY A 229 27.63 -13.40 -12.10
C GLY A 229 28.58 -12.77 -11.09
N LYS A 230 28.71 -11.44 -11.13
CA LYS A 230 29.63 -10.67 -10.29
C LYS A 230 28.97 -9.68 -9.34
N GLY A 231 27.78 -9.18 -9.67
CA GLY A 231 27.06 -8.17 -8.88
C GLY A 231 26.12 -8.74 -7.82
N ALA A 232 25.79 -10.04 -7.82
CA ALA A 232 24.98 -10.65 -6.77
C ALA A 232 25.82 -10.91 -5.50
N TYR A 233 25.17 -10.94 -4.32
CA TYR A 233 25.86 -11.27 -3.06
C TYR A 233 26.45 -12.68 -2.98
N GLY A 234 25.96 -13.60 -3.82
CA GLY A 234 26.45 -14.97 -3.90
C GLY A 234 25.66 -15.80 -4.90
N GLU A 235 26.14 -17.02 -5.18
CA GLU A 235 25.52 -17.90 -6.18
C GLU A 235 24.07 -18.27 -5.83
N GLU A 236 23.79 -18.51 -4.54
CA GLU A 236 22.45 -18.86 -4.03
C GLU A 236 21.54 -17.64 -3.82
N MET A 237 22.05 -16.42 -4.07
CA MET A 237 21.34 -15.14 -3.89
C MET A 237 21.04 -14.49 -5.25
N LYS A 238 20.59 -15.33 -6.19
CA LYS A 238 20.25 -14.95 -7.55
C LYS A 238 18.80 -15.30 -7.87
N TYR A 239 18.21 -14.56 -8.80
CA TYR A 239 16.90 -14.85 -9.38
C TYR A 239 17.09 -15.33 -10.82
N THR A 240 16.83 -16.61 -11.07
CA THR A 240 16.92 -17.18 -12.42
C THR A 240 15.70 -16.85 -13.26
N ALA A 241 15.77 -17.08 -14.57
CA ALA A 241 14.61 -16.95 -15.44
C ALA A 241 13.45 -17.89 -15.04
N GLU A 242 13.74 -19.07 -14.48
CA GLU A 242 12.71 -19.98 -13.98
C GLU A 242 12.08 -19.45 -12.68
N ASP A 243 12.85 -18.80 -11.81
CA ASP A 243 12.31 -18.16 -10.60
C ASP A 243 11.37 -17.01 -10.97
N VAL A 244 11.76 -16.17 -11.91
CA VAL A 244 10.90 -15.07 -12.40
C VAL A 244 9.63 -15.62 -13.04
N LYS A 245 9.75 -16.65 -13.89
CA LYS A 245 8.58 -17.31 -14.48
C LYS A 245 7.65 -17.88 -13.41
N ARG A 246 8.19 -18.57 -12.40
CA ARG A 246 7.43 -19.11 -11.26
C ARG A 246 6.70 -18.00 -10.51
N LEU A 247 7.37 -16.88 -10.25
CA LEU A 247 6.77 -15.73 -9.56
C LEU A 247 5.67 -15.09 -10.39
N VAL A 248 5.88 -14.89 -11.69
CA VAL A 248 4.88 -14.33 -12.61
C VAL A 248 3.65 -15.24 -12.69
N GLU A 249 3.82 -16.54 -12.90
CA GLU A 249 2.73 -17.51 -12.93
C GLU A 249 1.95 -17.51 -11.61
N PHE A 250 2.66 -17.49 -10.48
CA PHE A 250 2.05 -17.39 -9.16
C PHE A 250 1.31 -16.06 -8.96
N GLY A 251 1.86 -14.94 -9.42
CA GLY A 251 1.18 -13.65 -9.46
C GLY A 251 -0.17 -13.75 -10.18
N MET A 252 -0.21 -14.38 -11.35
CA MET A 252 -1.44 -14.60 -12.11
C MET A 252 -2.47 -15.46 -11.34
N GLU A 253 -2.05 -16.52 -10.64
CA GLU A 253 -2.94 -17.35 -9.80
C GLU A 253 -3.53 -16.62 -8.57
N TYR A 254 -2.95 -15.48 -8.22
CA TYR A 254 -3.32 -14.65 -7.08
C TYR A 254 -3.86 -13.26 -7.51
N GLY A 255 -3.96 -13.02 -8.83
CA GLY A 255 -4.40 -11.75 -9.38
C GLY A 255 -3.48 -10.59 -9.00
N VAL A 256 -2.17 -10.81 -8.96
CA VAL A 256 -1.14 -9.81 -8.65
C VAL A 256 -0.22 -9.68 -9.85
N ARG A 257 -0.14 -8.46 -10.40
CA ARG A 257 0.80 -8.07 -11.46
C ARG A 257 2.19 -7.96 -10.85
N ILE A 258 3.23 -8.37 -11.57
CA ILE A 258 4.62 -8.12 -11.17
C ILE A 258 5.20 -7.08 -12.13
N VAL A 259 5.53 -5.91 -11.59
CA VAL A 259 6.13 -4.80 -12.33
C VAL A 259 7.61 -4.75 -11.96
N PRO A 260 8.53 -5.05 -12.91
CA PRO A 260 9.95 -5.01 -12.62
C PRO A 260 10.46 -3.56 -12.59
N GLU A 261 11.42 -3.33 -11.72
CA GLU A 261 12.26 -2.14 -11.72
C GLU A 261 13.73 -2.51 -11.86
N ILE A 262 14.37 -1.86 -12.84
CA ILE A 262 15.82 -1.77 -12.97
C ILE A 262 16.17 -0.30 -12.90
N ASP A 263 16.64 0.16 -11.75
CA ASP A 263 16.89 1.58 -11.52
C ASP A 263 18.13 2.05 -12.28
N MET A 264 17.95 3.08 -13.12
CA MET A 264 18.99 3.67 -13.94
C MET A 264 18.68 5.15 -14.24
N PRO A 265 19.70 6.02 -14.37
CA PRO A 265 21.13 5.71 -14.39
C PRO A 265 21.81 5.78 -13.03
N ALA A 266 21.12 6.25 -11.98
CA ALA A 266 21.63 6.16 -10.61
C ALA A 266 21.58 4.70 -10.11
N HIS A 267 21.91 4.47 -8.83
CA HIS A 267 21.71 3.16 -8.20
C HIS A 267 22.32 1.97 -8.97
N THR A 268 23.50 2.16 -9.57
CA THR A 268 24.13 1.18 -10.50
C THR A 268 25.56 0.79 -10.13
N GLY A 269 26.00 1.06 -8.89
CA GLY A 269 27.30 0.63 -8.35
C GLY A 269 27.64 -0.85 -8.61
N SER A 270 26.70 -1.77 -8.39
CA SER A 270 26.89 -3.21 -8.59
C SER A 270 27.21 -3.60 -10.04
N TRP A 271 26.84 -2.77 -11.01
CA TRP A 271 27.14 -3.00 -12.43
C TRP A 271 28.63 -2.87 -12.72
N ALA A 272 29.38 -2.11 -11.91
CA ALA A 272 30.80 -1.90 -12.08
C ALA A 272 31.63 -3.17 -11.87
N GLU A 273 31.07 -4.18 -11.17
CA GLU A 273 31.70 -5.49 -11.01
C GLU A 273 31.81 -6.23 -12.35
N ALA A 274 30.82 -6.06 -13.24
CA ALA A 274 30.83 -6.64 -14.59
C ALA A 274 31.41 -5.70 -15.64
N TYR A 275 31.04 -4.42 -15.58
CA TYR A 275 31.33 -3.40 -16.59
C TYR A 275 31.84 -2.11 -15.92
N PRO A 276 33.06 -2.10 -15.34
CA PRO A 276 33.59 -0.92 -14.67
C PRO A 276 33.72 0.30 -15.59
N GLU A 277 33.84 0.10 -16.90
CA GLU A 277 33.99 1.16 -17.90
C GLU A 277 32.70 1.94 -18.21
N ILE A 278 31.53 1.45 -17.78
CA ILE A 278 30.25 2.13 -17.99
C ILE A 278 29.70 2.81 -16.73
N VAL A 279 30.37 2.67 -15.57
CA VAL A 279 29.91 3.23 -14.29
C VAL A 279 30.88 4.29 -13.80
N THR A 280 30.35 5.47 -13.49
CA THR A 280 31.07 6.59 -12.88
C THR A 280 31.06 6.47 -11.36
N CYS A 281 32.09 7.02 -10.71
CA CYS A 281 32.27 7.09 -9.26
C CYS A 281 32.16 5.76 -8.46
N ALA A 282 32.11 4.61 -9.14
CA ALA A 282 32.02 3.32 -8.48
C ALA A 282 33.15 3.13 -7.45
N ASN A 283 32.81 2.55 -6.30
CA ASN A 283 33.73 2.29 -5.19
C ASN A 283 34.40 3.55 -4.57
N MET A 284 33.92 4.76 -4.90
CA MET A 284 34.32 5.96 -4.18
C MET A 284 33.61 6.06 -2.83
N PHE A 285 34.22 6.74 -1.87
CA PHE A 285 33.55 7.04 -0.61
C PHE A 285 32.35 7.96 -0.87
N TRP A 286 31.16 7.53 -0.44
CA TRP A 286 29.89 8.16 -0.79
C TRP A 286 29.75 9.60 -0.31
N TRP A 287 30.24 9.92 0.90
CA TRP A 287 30.19 11.25 1.46
C TRP A 287 31.44 11.58 2.30
N PRO A 288 32.53 12.08 1.67
CA PRO A 288 33.74 12.47 2.40
C PRO A 288 33.49 13.61 3.39
N ALA A 289 34.19 13.63 4.53
CA ALA A 289 33.94 14.58 5.63
C ALA A 289 34.12 16.06 5.24
N GLU A 290 34.96 16.33 4.23
CA GLU A 290 35.24 17.67 3.72
C GLU A 290 34.25 18.12 2.62
N VAL A 291 33.27 17.28 2.28
CA VAL A 291 32.29 17.52 1.23
C VAL A 291 30.93 17.84 1.86
N GLU A 292 30.31 18.93 1.44
CA GLU A 292 28.96 19.29 1.89
C GLU A 292 27.93 18.25 1.43
N TRP A 293 26.83 18.07 2.16
CA TRP A 293 25.78 17.09 1.81
C TRP A 293 25.24 17.25 0.37
N ALA A 294 25.11 18.49 -0.10
CA ALA A 294 24.66 18.79 -1.46
C ALA A 294 25.64 18.32 -2.55
N ASP A 295 26.89 18.07 -2.17
CA ASP A 295 28.01 17.70 -3.02
C ASP A 295 28.47 16.24 -2.82
N ARG A 296 27.72 15.43 -2.07
CA ARG A 296 27.96 14.00 -1.91
C ARG A 296 27.94 13.25 -3.25
N PHE A 297 28.55 12.06 -3.27
CA PHE A 297 28.62 11.21 -4.46
C PHE A 297 27.45 10.25 -4.60
N ALA A 298 26.77 9.93 -3.49
CA ALA A 298 25.54 9.14 -3.44
C ALA A 298 24.73 9.54 -2.19
N SER A 299 23.43 9.25 -2.15
CA SER A 299 22.59 9.42 -0.95
C SER A 299 22.89 8.41 0.15
N GLU A 300 23.57 7.33 -0.20
CA GLU A 300 23.97 6.25 0.70
C GLU A 300 25.28 5.57 0.23
N PRO A 301 25.92 4.72 1.06
CA PRO A 301 27.04 3.87 0.62
C PRO A 301 26.67 3.01 -0.60
N GLY A 302 27.66 2.69 -1.44
CA GLY A 302 27.41 2.04 -2.73
C GLY A 302 27.39 3.05 -3.88
N THR A 303 28.44 3.85 -4.02
CA THR A 303 28.52 4.81 -5.12
C THR A 303 28.52 4.12 -6.48
N GLY A 304 27.84 4.72 -7.45
CA GLY A 304 27.89 4.30 -8.84
C GLY A 304 26.70 4.79 -9.66
N GLN A 305 26.99 5.49 -10.75
CA GLN A 305 25.98 5.92 -11.73
C GLN A 305 26.47 5.60 -13.14
N LEU A 306 25.62 5.04 -13.99
CA LEU A 306 25.95 4.78 -15.39
C LEU A 306 26.45 6.06 -16.08
N ASN A 307 27.41 5.92 -16.99
CA ASN A 307 27.96 6.98 -17.83
C ASN A 307 27.18 7.04 -19.16
N PRO A 308 26.28 8.01 -19.38
CA PRO A 308 25.52 8.08 -20.64
C PRO A 308 26.34 8.57 -21.83
N LEU A 309 27.59 9.01 -21.64
CA LEU A 309 28.48 9.38 -22.76
C LEU A 309 29.23 8.17 -23.34
N SER A 310 29.19 7.01 -22.67
CA SER A 310 29.80 5.78 -23.16
C SER A 310 28.82 5.01 -24.09
N PRO A 311 29.19 4.71 -25.35
CA PRO A 311 28.36 3.89 -26.23
C PRO A 311 28.08 2.49 -25.67
N LYS A 312 29.02 1.92 -24.92
CA LYS A 312 28.87 0.58 -24.30
C LYS A 312 27.75 0.55 -23.26
N THR A 313 27.49 1.67 -22.56
CA THR A 313 26.35 1.81 -21.64
C THR A 313 25.05 1.45 -22.34
N TYR A 314 24.82 1.96 -23.55
CA TYR A 314 23.59 1.71 -24.28
C TYR A 314 23.49 0.30 -24.87
N GLU A 315 24.62 -0.37 -25.13
CA GLU A 315 24.62 -1.78 -25.53
C GLU A 315 24.11 -2.65 -24.39
N VAL A 316 24.72 -2.53 -23.21
CA VAL A 316 24.36 -3.30 -22.01
C VAL A 316 22.94 -2.99 -21.56
N VAL A 317 22.60 -1.70 -21.42
CA VAL A 317 21.26 -1.27 -20.96
C VAL A 317 20.15 -1.76 -21.88
N LYS A 318 20.36 -1.76 -23.21
CA LYS A 318 19.35 -2.28 -24.15
C LYS A 318 19.21 -3.79 -24.03
N ASN A 319 20.30 -4.53 -23.84
CA ASN A 319 20.24 -5.97 -23.58
C ASN A 319 19.46 -6.27 -22.29
N VAL A 320 19.72 -5.52 -21.21
CA VAL A 320 18.98 -5.62 -19.94
C VAL A 320 17.49 -5.34 -20.14
N ILE A 321 17.14 -4.24 -20.81
CA ILE A 321 15.74 -3.89 -21.09
C ILE A 321 15.04 -5.00 -21.89
N ASN A 322 15.69 -5.56 -22.91
CA ASN A 322 15.10 -6.62 -23.74
C ASN A 322 14.85 -7.91 -22.94
N ASP A 323 15.81 -8.34 -22.13
CA ASP A 323 15.68 -9.54 -21.31
C ASP A 323 14.57 -9.36 -20.26
N VAL A 324 14.57 -8.23 -19.54
CA VAL A 324 13.54 -7.93 -18.52
C VAL A 324 12.16 -7.80 -19.16
N ALA A 325 12.02 -7.07 -20.27
CA ALA A 325 10.75 -6.96 -20.98
C ALA A 325 10.25 -8.31 -21.53
N THR A 326 11.14 -9.28 -21.76
CA THR A 326 10.76 -10.64 -22.17
C THR A 326 10.32 -11.49 -20.98
N MET A 327 11.01 -11.36 -19.85
CA MET A 327 10.75 -12.15 -18.63
C MET A 327 9.48 -11.71 -17.89
N PHE A 328 9.12 -10.42 -17.97
CA PHE A 328 7.98 -9.86 -17.28
C PHE A 328 6.86 -9.45 -18.26
N PRO A 329 5.65 -10.04 -18.15
CA PRO A 329 4.58 -9.80 -19.11
C PRO A 329 3.85 -8.46 -18.91
N ASP A 330 3.97 -7.81 -17.75
CA ASP A 330 3.23 -6.58 -17.44
C ASP A 330 3.56 -5.45 -18.42
N THR A 331 2.56 -4.62 -18.72
CA THR A 331 2.75 -3.49 -19.63
C THR A 331 3.57 -2.36 -19.02
N PHE A 332 3.69 -2.27 -17.69
CA PHE A 332 4.51 -1.27 -17.03
C PHE A 332 5.93 -1.80 -16.86
N TYR A 333 6.91 -0.92 -17.09
CA TYR A 333 8.32 -1.15 -16.84
C TYR A 333 8.82 0.04 -16.02
N HIS A 334 9.26 -0.19 -14.78
CA HIS A 334 9.85 0.87 -13.97
C HIS A 334 11.33 1.00 -14.32
N ALA A 335 11.73 2.18 -14.75
CA ALA A 335 13.10 2.48 -15.17
C ALA A 335 13.85 3.36 -14.16
N GLY A 336 13.26 3.56 -12.97
CA GLY A 336 13.87 4.25 -11.84
C GLY A 336 14.09 5.74 -12.10
N ALA A 337 15.36 6.14 -12.16
CA ALA A 337 15.83 7.51 -12.39
C ALA A 337 15.55 8.46 -11.21
N ASP A 338 15.61 7.94 -10.00
CA ASP A 338 15.74 8.74 -8.78
C ASP A 338 17.20 9.15 -8.54
N GLU A 339 17.37 10.14 -7.66
CA GLU A 339 18.66 10.45 -7.00
C GLU A 339 19.90 10.43 -7.91
N ILE A 340 19.87 11.13 -9.05
CA ILE A 340 21.07 11.33 -9.86
C ILE A 340 21.95 12.41 -9.20
N LEU A 341 23.06 12.01 -8.58
CA LEU A 341 23.98 12.94 -7.91
C LEU A 341 24.96 13.59 -8.90
N PRO A 342 25.05 14.93 -8.92
CA PRO A 342 25.96 15.65 -9.81
C PRO A 342 27.43 15.26 -9.68
N ASN A 343 27.91 15.03 -8.46
CA ASN A 343 29.34 14.87 -8.22
C ASN A 343 29.86 13.48 -8.60
N CYS A 344 29.00 12.46 -8.62
CA CYS A 344 29.34 11.16 -9.21
C CYS A 344 29.68 11.28 -10.70
N TRP A 345 28.90 12.06 -11.45
CA TRP A 345 29.19 12.31 -12.86
C TRP A 345 30.38 13.25 -13.08
N LYS A 346 30.54 14.28 -12.25
CA LYS A 346 31.63 15.27 -12.41
C LYS A 346 33.04 14.69 -12.19
N VAL A 347 33.20 13.50 -11.61
CA VAL A 347 34.51 12.86 -11.50
C VAL A 347 34.93 12.10 -12.75
N ASP A 348 34.00 11.80 -13.66
CA ASP A 348 34.31 11.09 -14.89
C ASP A 348 35.00 12.01 -15.92
N PRO A 349 36.17 11.65 -16.48
CA PRO A 349 36.91 12.49 -17.43
C PRO A 349 36.15 12.82 -18.71
N SER A 350 35.31 11.90 -19.21
CA SER A 350 34.51 12.12 -20.41
C SER A 350 33.40 13.12 -20.16
N ILE A 351 32.77 13.05 -18.99
CA ILE A 351 31.74 14.00 -18.56
C ILE A 351 32.36 15.37 -18.28
N GLN A 352 33.51 15.44 -17.60
CA GLN A 352 34.24 16.71 -17.42
C GLN A 352 34.55 17.37 -18.77
N THR A 353 34.98 16.59 -19.76
CA THR A 353 35.24 17.08 -21.12
C THR A 353 33.96 17.60 -21.78
N PHE A 354 32.83 16.92 -21.62
CA PHE A 354 31.54 17.37 -22.15
C PHE A 354 31.08 18.68 -21.50
N LEU A 355 31.17 18.79 -20.17
CA LEU A 355 30.83 20.01 -19.42
C LEU A 355 31.74 21.19 -19.80
N SER A 356 33.04 20.95 -20.05
CA SER A 356 33.98 21.99 -20.51
C SER A 356 33.62 22.59 -21.88
N LYS A 357 32.76 21.91 -22.66
CA LYS A 357 32.27 22.34 -23.97
C LYS A 357 30.84 22.89 -23.90
N ASN A 358 30.45 23.46 -22.75
CA ASN A 358 29.11 24.01 -22.45
C ASN A 358 27.98 22.96 -22.41
N GLY A 359 28.30 21.68 -22.25
CA GLY A 359 27.29 20.66 -21.92
C GLY A 359 26.77 20.82 -20.50
N THR A 360 25.56 20.31 -20.21
CA THR A 360 24.98 20.29 -18.85
C THR A 360 24.68 18.87 -18.38
N LEU A 361 24.57 18.67 -17.06
CA LEU A 361 24.22 17.36 -16.51
C LEU A 361 22.78 16.94 -16.89
N SER A 362 21.83 17.88 -16.95
CA SER A 362 20.50 17.62 -17.51
C SER A 362 20.56 17.10 -18.94
N GLN A 363 21.43 17.65 -19.80
CA GLN A 363 21.59 17.13 -21.17
C GLN A 363 22.11 15.69 -21.18
N ILE A 364 22.95 15.31 -20.22
CA ILE A 364 23.44 13.93 -20.08
C ILE A 364 22.28 12.98 -19.71
N LEU A 365 21.43 13.37 -18.76
CA LEU A 365 20.23 12.59 -18.42
C LEU A 365 19.24 12.54 -19.60
N GLU A 366 19.05 13.65 -20.32
CA GLU A 366 18.22 13.69 -21.53
C GLU A 366 18.75 12.75 -22.62
N MET A 367 20.08 12.67 -22.84
CA MET A 367 20.68 11.70 -23.76
C MET A 367 20.39 10.26 -23.33
N PHE A 368 20.42 9.97 -22.03
CA PHE A 368 20.07 8.65 -21.51
C PHE A 368 18.60 8.32 -21.80
N VAL A 369 17.67 9.17 -21.34
CA VAL A 369 16.22 8.96 -21.49
C VAL A 369 15.80 8.92 -22.96
N ASN A 370 16.35 9.78 -23.82
CA ASN A 370 16.02 9.81 -25.25
C ASN A 370 16.53 8.55 -26.01
N SER A 371 17.41 7.75 -25.40
CA SER A 371 17.84 6.46 -25.93
C SER A 371 17.04 5.29 -25.35
N THR A 372 16.74 5.32 -24.04
CA THR A 372 16.09 4.20 -23.33
C THR A 372 14.56 4.25 -23.42
N LEU A 373 13.92 5.41 -23.26
CA LEU A 373 12.46 5.53 -23.30
C LEU A 373 11.89 5.05 -24.65
N PRO A 374 12.39 5.50 -25.83
CA PRO A 374 11.90 4.98 -27.11
C PRO A 374 12.15 3.49 -27.30
N HIS A 375 13.20 2.95 -26.70
CA HIS A 375 13.48 1.52 -26.76
C HIS A 375 12.46 0.72 -25.94
N ILE A 376 12.20 1.13 -24.70
CA ILE A 376 11.20 0.49 -23.83
C ILE A 376 9.80 0.57 -24.48
N THR A 377 9.42 1.72 -25.02
CA THR A 377 8.11 1.88 -25.69
C THR A 377 8.00 1.05 -26.98
N SER A 378 9.10 0.83 -27.71
CA SER A 378 9.12 -0.07 -28.87
C SER A 378 8.81 -1.53 -28.53
N LEU A 379 8.97 -1.91 -27.25
CA LEU A 379 8.61 -3.23 -26.71
C LEU A 379 7.17 -3.27 -26.17
N ASN A 380 6.33 -2.30 -26.55
CA ASN A 380 4.94 -2.12 -26.09
C ASN A 380 4.81 -1.95 -24.57
N ARG A 381 5.79 -1.30 -23.93
CA ARG A 381 5.77 -0.98 -22.51
C ARG A 381 5.45 0.50 -22.27
N THR A 382 4.75 0.79 -21.18
CA THR A 382 4.63 2.13 -20.58
C THR A 382 5.73 2.27 -19.54
N VAL A 383 6.50 3.35 -19.63
CA VAL A 383 7.63 3.59 -18.71
C VAL A 383 7.11 4.25 -17.44
N VAL A 384 7.59 3.78 -16.30
CA VAL A 384 7.43 4.44 -15.01
C VAL A 384 8.80 4.96 -14.56
N TYR A 385 8.84 6.20 -14.11
CA TYR A 385 10.03 6.80 -13.51
C TYR A 385 9.67 7.38 -12.14
N TRP A 386 10.64 7.41 -11.23
CA TRP A 386 10.55 8.25 -10.04
C TRP A 386 10.46 9.72 -10.45
N GLU A 387 9.81 10.52 -9.61
CA GLU A 387 9.47 11.91 -9.94
C GLU A 387 10.68 12.83 -10.18
N ASP A 388 11.86 12.46 -9.67
CA ASP A 388 13.13 13.17 -9.79
C ASP A 388 13.47 13.51 -11.24
N VAL A 389 13.20 12.59 -12.17
CA VAL A 389 13.42 12.79 -13.62
C VAL A 389 12.78 14.08 -14.14
N LEU A 390 11.67 14.51 -13.52
CA LEU A 390 10.97 15.74 -13.86
C LEU A 390 11.17 16.85 -12.82
N LEU A 391 11.13 16.51 -11.53
CA LEU A 391 10.97 17.48 -10.45
C LEU A 391 12.28 17.90 -9.78
N ASP A 392 13.39 17.18 -10.00
CA ASP A 392 14.65 17.52 -9.36
C ASP A 392 15.11 18.95 -9.71
N SER A 393 15.78 19.56 -8.74
CA SER A 393 16.24 20.94 -8.83
C SER A 393 17.52 21.08 -9.66
N SER A 394 18.33 20.02 -9.73
CA SER A 394 19.69 20.03 -10.27
C SER A 394 19.82 19.32 -11.62
N ILE A 395 19.29 18.11 -11.74
CA ILE A 395 19.38 17.24 -12.91
C ILE A 395 18.00 16.70 -13.20
N LYS A 396 17.39 17.22 -14.27
CA LYS A 396 16.08 16.79 -14.74
C LYS A 396 16.00 16.80 -16.25
N VAL A 397 14.96 16.18 -16.76
CA VAL A 397 14.61 16.05 -18.17
C VAL A 397 13.51 17.04 -18.51
N SER A 398 13.65 17.73 -19.65
CA SER A 398 12.59 18.57 -20.18
C SER A 398 11.30 17.76 -20.43
N PRO A 399 10.10 18.29 -20.10
CA PRO A 399 8.83 17.65 -20.45
C PRO A 399 8.68 17.30 -21.94
N SER A 400 9.40 17.98 -22.84
CA SER A 400 9.40 17.67 -24.28
C SER A 400 9.99 16.30 -24.63
N VAL A 401 10.79 15.70 -23.73
CA VAL A 401 11.42 14.38 -23.91
C VAL A 401 10.65 13.29 -23.15
N LEU A 402 9.67 13.66 -22.32
CA LEU A 402 8.84 12.76 -21.52
C LEU A 402 7.38 12.80 -22.00
N PRO A 403 7.02 12.12 -23.11
CA PRO A 403 5.65 12.13 -23.62
C PRO A 403 4.66 11.50 -22.59
N PRO A 404 3.68 12.25 -22.05
CA PRO A 404 2.78 11.78 -20.98
C PRO A 404 1.96 10.52 -21.33
N GLU A 405 1.72 10.27 -22.62
CA GLU A 405 1.03 9.06 -23.09
C GLU A 405 1.82 7.78 -22.80
N ASN A 406 3.16 7.87 -22.76
CA ASN A 406 4.06 6.73 -22.58
C ASN A 406 4.72 6.70 -21.19
N VAL A 407 4.58 7.78 -20.41
CA VAL A 407 5.23 7.97 -19.11
C VAL A 407 4.21 8.05 -17.99
N ILE A 408 4.52 7.37 -16.89
CA ILE A 408 3.88 7.52 -15.58
C ILE A 408 4.97 8.01 -14.62
N LEU A 409 4.66 8.95 -13.74
CA LEU A 409 5.58 9.39 -12.69
C LEU A 409 5.20 8.78 -11.34
N HIS A 410 6.19 8.39 -10.57
CA HIS A 410 6.04 7.79 -9.25
C HIS A 410 6.55 8.77 -8.20
N THR A 411 5.64 9.32 -7.38
CA THR A 411 5.97 10.39 -6.43
C THR A 411 6.30 9.83 -5.07
N TRP A 412 7.38 10.31 -4.45
CA TRP A 412 7.81 9.87 -3.12
C TRP A 412 8.16 11.03 -2.17
N ASN A 413 8.46 12.24 -2.66
CA ASN A 413 8.76 13.40 -1.83
C ASN A 413 7.59 14.38 -1.68
N ASN A 414 7.67 15.22 -0.65
CA ASN A 414 6.80 16.38 -0.40
C ASN A 414 5.28 16.10 -0.43
N GLY A 415 4.86 14.86 -0.19
CA GLY A 415 3.46 14.47 -0.04
C GLY A 415 2.55 14.93 -1.18
N PRO A 416 1.32 15.39 -0.88
CA PRO A 416 0.37 15.87 -1.89
C PRO A 416 0.88 16.97 -2.82
N ASN A 417 1.91 17.73 -2.41
CA ASN A 417 2.41 18.84 -3.21
C ASN A 417 3.11 18.36 -4.47
N ASN A 418 3.94 17.31 -4.40
CA ASN A 418 4.55 16.79 -5.62
C ASN A 418 3.54 16.03 -6.48
N THR A 419 2.60 15.29 -5.86
CA THR A 419 1.48 14.69 -6.59
C THR A 419 0.74 15.75 -7.41
N LYS A 420 0.43 16.90 -6.82
CA LYS A 420 -0.18 18.06 -7.50
C LYS A 420 0.67 18.57 -8.66
N ARG A 421 1.98 18.79 -8.47
CA ARG A 421 2.89 19.26 -9.52
C ARG A 421 2.96 18.30 -10.72
N VAL A 422 2.97 16.99 -10.46
CA VAL A 422 2.99 15.95 -11.50
C VAL A 422 1.71 15.97 -12.33
N VAL A 423 0.54 15.95 -11.68
CA VAL A 423 -0.75 15.92 -12.40
C VAL A 423 -1.05 17.25 -13.10
N GLU A 424 -0.64 18.39 -12.54
CA GLU A 424 -0.72 19.70 -13.22
C GLU A 424 0.14 19.76 -14.49
N SER A 425 1.22 18.98 -14.52
CA SER A 425 2.07 18.81 -15.71
C SER A 425 1.50 17.81 -16.73
N GLY A 426 0.32 17.23 -16.46
CA GLY A 426 -0.41 16.35 -17.38
C GLY A 426 -0.04 14.87 -17.30
N TYR A 427 0.77 14.45 -16.32
CA TYR A 427 1.19 13.05 -16.19
C TYR A 427 0.24 12.24 -15.31
N ARG A 428 0.12 10.96 -15.64
CA ARG A 428 -0.43 9.96 -14.72
C ARG A 428 0.55 9.73 -13.57
N VAL A 429 0.03 9.46 -12.39
CA VAL A 429 0.85 9.35 -11.17
C VAL A 429 0.54 8.09 -10.34
N ILE A 430 1.59 7.46 -9.84
CA ILE A 430 1.57 6.48 -8.75
C ILE A 430 2.12 7.15 -7.49
N VAL A 431 1.43 7.00 -6.35
CA VAL A 431 1.77 7.73 -5.11
C VAL A 431 2.43 6.80 -4.08
N SER A 432 3.64 7.16 -3.65
CA SER A 432 4.40 6.52 -2.57
C SER A 432 5.07 7.54 -1.64
N SER A 433 4.39 8.68 -1.39
CA SER A 433 4.87 9.73 -0.49
C SER A 433 5.49 9.19 0.81
N SER A 434 6.78 9.46 1.03
CA SER A 434 7.58 8.91 2.13
C SER A 434 7.03 9.28 3.50
N ASP A 435 6.42 10.47 3.64
CA ASP A 435 5.69 10.92 4.82
C ASP A 435 4.59 9.95 5.29
N PHE A 436 4.08 9.10 4.39
CA PHE A 436 2.96 8.20 4.65
C PHE A 436 3.26 6.73 4.35
N TYR A 437 3.94 6.42 3.23
CA TYR A 437 3.94 5.09 2.61
C TYR A 437 5.29 4.37 2.62
N TYR A 438 6.36 4.97 3.16
CA TYR A 438 7.63 4.28 3.37
C TYR A 438 7.58 3.44 4.66
N LEU A 439 7.82 2.15 4.55
CA LEU A 439 7.67 1.16 5.63
C LEU A 439 8.97 0.91 6.39
N ASP A 440 10.09 1.32 5.82
CA ASP A 440 11.47 1.25 6.32
C ASP A 440 11.80 2.33 7.36
N CYS A 441 11.12 3.48 7.33
CA CYS A 441 11.31 4.55 8.31
C CYS A 441 11.01 4.10 9.75
N GLY A 442 11.68 4.70 10.74
CA GLY A 442 11.42 4.40 12.15
C GLY A 442 12.44 3.50 12.84
N HIS A 443 13.54 3.17 12.15
CA HIS A 443 14.51 2.17 12.58
C HIS A 443 15.93 2.70 12.77
N GLY A 444 16.06 4.03 12.78
CA GLY A 444 17.33 4.72 12.83
C GLY A 444 18.12 4.62 11.53
N GLY A 445 19.39 5.04 11.56
CA GLY A 445 20.31 4.93 10.45
C GLY A 445 21.00 3.56 10.44
N PHE A 446 21.33 3.07 9.25
CA PHE A 446 22.05 1.81 9.08
C PHE A 446 23.58 1.98 9.00
N LEU A 447 24.06 3.22 8.90
CA LEU A 447 25.48 3.52 8.78
C LEU A 447 26.25 3.09 10.04
N GLY A 448 27.41 2.46 9.82
CA GLY A 448 28.37 2.16 10.88
C GLY A 448 29.28 3.35 11.19
N ASN A 449 29.88 3.35 12.39
CA ASN A 449 30.79 4.42 12.86
C ASN A 449 30.20 5.82 12.79
N ASP A 450 29.04 6.00 13.42
CA ASP A 450 28.27 7.23 13.37
C ASP A 450 28.23 7.93 14.75
N SER A 451 28.92 9.07 14.85
CA SER A 451 29.01 9.86 16.08
C SER A 451 27.70 10.54 16.48
N GLN A 452 26.68 10.56 15.61
CA GLN A 452 25.37 11.10 15.97
C GLN A 452 24.72 10.31 17.12
N TYR A 453 25.13 9.06 17.34
CA TYR A 453 24.66 8.22 18.45
C TYR A 453 25.50 8.35 19.73
N ASP A 454 26.68 8.96 19.67
CA ASP A 454 27.56 9.19 20.84
C ASP A 454 27.18 10.51 21.54
N GLN A 455 25.94 10.59 22.01
CA GLN A 455 25.39 11.78 22.66
C GLN A 455 25.13 11.50 24.15
N PRO A 456 25.39 12.48 25.05
CA PRO A 456 25.12 12.30 26.47
C PRO A 456 23.62 12.16 26.74
N PRO A 457 23.21 11.50 27.85
CA PRO A 457 21.81 11.41 28.22
C PRO A 457 21.13 12.78 28.32
N GLY A 458 19.93 12.90 27.75
CA GLY A 458 19.16 14.15 27.73
C GLY A 458 19.38 15.03 26.49
N THR A 459 20.23 14.60 25.55
CA THR A 459 20.35 15.22 24.22
C THR A 459 19.19 14.77 23.34
N ASP A 460 18.62 15.68 22.54
CA ASP A 460 17.60 15.33 21.55
C ASP A 460 18.25 14.51 20.42
N PRO A 461 17.85 13.25 20.20
CA PRO A 461 18.42 12.40 19.16
C PRO A 461 17.98 12.78 17.73
N GLY A 462 17.14 13.80 17.56
CA GLY A 462 16.63 14.22 16.26
C GLY A 462 15.81 13.12 15.60
N ASN A 463 16.12 12.80 14.35
CA ASN A 463 15.49 11.70 13.61
C ASN A 463 16.13 10.32 13.90
N GLY A 464 16.98 10.20 14.91
CA GLY A 464 17.63 8.93 15.24
C GLY A 464 18.42 8.28 14.08
N GLY A 465 18.74 9.03 13.02
CA GLY A 465 19.46 8.59 11.83
C GLY A 465 18.61 8.08 10.66
N SER A 466 17.30 7.87 10.83
CA SER A 466 16.43 7.51 9.70
C SER A 466 15.95 8.81 9.03
N TRP A 467 16.32 9.00 7.76
CA TRP A 467 16.03 10.25 7.04
C TRP A 467 14.52 10.55 6.95
N CYS A 468 13.68 9.50 6.93
CA CYS A 468 12.23 9.61 6.78
C CYS A 468 11.45 9.31 8.08
N GLU A 469 12.04 9.45 9.28
CA GLU A 469 11.28 9.36 10.54
C GLU A 469 10.00 10.24 10.54
N PRO A 470 8.97 9.93 11.35
CA PRO A 470 8.87 8.79 12.27
C PRO A 470 8.51 7.48 11.58
N PHE A 471 8.48 6.36 12.32
CA PHE A 471 7.77 5.13 11.90
C PHE A 471 6.34 5.43 11.42
N LYS A 472 5.98 4.93 10.23
CA LYS A 472 4.63 5.13 9.68
C LYS A 472 3.68 4.09 10.25
N THR A 473 2.81 4.52 11.16
CA THR A 473 1.77 3.66 11.75
C THR A 473 0.71 3.27 10.73
N TRP A 474 -0.06 2.22 11.01
CA TRP A 474 -1.19 1.85 10.16
C TRP A 474 -2.21 2.99 10.06
N GLN A 475 -2.40 3.81 11.11
CA GLN A 475 -3.29 4.98 11.06
C GLN A 475 -2.77 6.06 10.13
N THR A 476 -1.46 6.33 10.12
CA THR A 476 -0.82 7.29 9.20
C THR A 476 -1.09 6.88 7.76
N ILE A 477 -0.86 5.60 7.44
CA ILE A 477 -1.11 5.02 6.11
C ILE A 477 -2.60 5.07 5.76
N TYR A 478 -3.48 4.62 6.66
CA TYR A 478 -4.93 4.56 6.43
C TYR A 478 -5.52 5.95 6.16
N ASN A 479 -5.05 6.97 6.88
CA ASN A 479 -5.63 8.29 6.83
C ASN A 479 -5.15 9.14 5.66
N TYR A 480 -4.10 8.73 4.95
CA TYR A 480 -3.62 9.46 3.79
C TYR A 480 -4.69 9.50 2.68
N ASP A 481 -4.92 10.68 2.14
CA ASP A 481 -5.81 10.92 1.01
C ASP A 481 -4.94 11.30 -0.17
N ILE A 482 -4.64 10.32 -1.04
CA ILE A 482 -3.70 10.49 -2.16
C ILE A 482 -4.20 11.47 -3.22
N THR A 483 -5.45 11.93 -3.11
CA THR A 483 -6.08 12.95 -3.97
C THR A 483 -6.25 14.30 -3.27
N TYR A 484 -5.69 14.47 -2.07
CA TYR A 484 -5.80 15.72 -1.33
C TYR A 484 -5.24 16.91 -2.12
N GLY A 485 -6.03 17.98 -2.22
CA GLY A 485 -5.62 19.20 -2.94
C GLY A 485 -5.75 19.13 -4.47
N LEU A 486 -6.23 18.00 -5.02
CA LEU A 486 -6.48 17.83 -6.44
C LEU A 486 -7.92 18.18 -6.81
N ASN A 487 -8.13 18.72 -8.00
CA ASN A 487 -9.47 18.83 -8.59
C ASN A 487 -9.93 17.50 -9.24
N GLU A 488 -11.16 17.45 -9.76
CA GLU A 488 -11.72 16.22 -10.35
C GLU A 488 -10.93 15.70 -11.56
N THR A 489 -10.43 16.60 -12.42
CA THR A 489 -9.65 16.23 -13.61
C THR A 489 -8.27 15.70 -13.21
N GLU A 490 -7.61 16.37 -12.26
CA GLU A 490 -6.32 15.96 -11.70
C GLU A 490 -6.42 14.62 -10.97
N SER A 491 -7.48 14.41 -10.21
CA SER A 491 -7.70 13.15 -9.47
C SER A 491 -7.81 11.95 -10.41
N LYS A 492 -8.27 12.13 -11.65
CA LYS A 492 -8.33 11.06 -12.67
C LYS A 492 -6.95 10.63 -13.19
N LEU A 493 -5.92 11.45 -12.99
CA LEU A 493 -4.53 11.10 -13.33
C LEU A 493 -3.85 10.27 -12.24
N VAL A 494 -4.42 10.19 -11.03
CA VAL A 494 -3.91 9.35 -9.94
C VAL A 494 -4.34 7.91 -10.17
N LEU A 495 -3.39 7.04 -10.53
CA LEU A 495 -3.63 5.63 -10.80
C LEU A 495 -3.87 4.82 -9.52
N GLY A 496 -3.29 5.30 -8.41
CA GLY A 496 -3.35 4.72 -7.09
C GLY A 496 -2.03 4.93 -6.35
N GLY A 497 -1.63 3.96 -5.53
CA GLY A 497 -0.44 4.10 -4.70
C GLY A 497 0.19 2.79 -4.27
N GLU A 498 1.40 2.91 -3.74
CA GLU A 498 2.19 1.78 -3.27
C GLU A 498 2.85 2.13 -1.92
N VAL A 499 2.85 1.18 -0.99
CA VAL A 499 3.76 1.24 0.14
C VAL A 499 5.11 0.71 -0.29
N ALA A 500 6.20 1.33 0.16
CA ALA A 500 7.55 0.94 -0.19
C ALA A 500 8.26 0.34 1.02
N LEU A 501 8.87 -0.83 0.85
CA LEU A 501 9.84 -1.36 1.79
C LEU A 501 11.22 -1.37 1.11
N TRP A 502 11.99 -0.31 1.38
CA TRP A 502 13.42 -0.30 1.12
C TRP A 502 14.15 -1.21 2.11
N SER A 503 15.24 -1.83 1.67
CA SER A 503 15.79 -3.01 2.31
C SER A 503 17.19 -2.82 2.89
N GLU A 504 17.62 -1.59 3.19
CA GLU A 504 18.90 -1.33 3.87
C GLU A 504 18.94 -2.04 5.24
N GLN A 505 17.78 -2.13 5.91
CA GLN A 505 17.61 -2.81 7.20
C GLN A 505 16.43 -3.80 7.18
N ALA A 506 16.14 -4.41 6.03
CA ALA A 506 15.11 -5.44 5.90
C ALA A 506 15.58 -6.61 5.06
N ASP A 507 15.27 -7.83 5.53
CA ASP A 507 15.46 -9.09 4.83
C ASP A 507 14.29 -10.04 5.17
N SER A 508 14.43 -11.33 4.83
CA SER A 508 13.50 -12.40 5.18
C SER A 508 12.97 -12.36 6.62
N THR A 509 13.81 -11.95 7.58
CA THR A 509 13.50 -12.02 9.02
C THR A 509 12.47 -10.98 9.45
N VAL A 510 12.42 -9.84 8.76
CA VAL A 510 11.54 -8.70 9.12
C VAL A 510 10.56 -8.32 8.03
N MET A 511 10.63 -8.93 6.84
CA MET A 511 9.72 -8.64 5.71
C MET A 511 8.25 -8.59 6.12
N ASP A 512 7.76 -9.65 6.76
CA ASP A 512 6.36 -9.75 7.14
C ASP A 512 5.90 -8.70 8.16
N PRO A 513 6.57 -8.54 9.32
CA PRO A 513 6.15 -7.55 10.29
C PRO A 513 6.35 -6.11 9.80
N ARG A 514 7.29 -5.86 8.87
CA ARG A 514 7.43 -4.54 8.22
C ARG A 514 6.27 -4.24 7.29
N ILE A 515 5.84 -5.19 6.46
CA ILE A 515 4.78 -4.95 5.48
C ILE A 515 3.40 -5.04 6.11
N TRP A 516 3.17 -6.02 6.99
CA TRP A 516 1.84 -6.38 7.47
C TRP A 516 1.67 -6.08 8.96
N PRO A 517 0.57 -5.43 9.38
CA PRO A 517 -0.65 -5.14 8.61
C PRO A 517 -0.71 -3.71 8.05
N ARG A 518 0.42 -3.00 7.99
CA ARG A 518 0.48 -1.61 7.48
C ARG A 518 0.05 -1.50 6.01
N ALA A 519 0.49 -2.41 5.15
CA ALA A 519 0.02 -2.51 3.76
C ALA A 519 -1.47 -2.88 3.67
N SER A 520 -2.02 -3.61 4.64
CA SER A 520 -3.48 -3.87 4.72
C SER A 520 -4.26 -2.57 4.89
N ALA A 521 -3.73 -1.61 5.65
CA ALA A 521 -4.33 -0.28 5.83
C ALA A 521 -4.43 0.49 4.51
N MET A 522 -3.35 0.53 3.73
CA MET A 522 -3.37 1.12 2.39
C MET A 522 -4.36 0.37 1.49
N ALA A 523 -4.37 -0.96 1.55
CA ALA A 523 -5.22 -1.78 0.70
C ALA A 523 -6.71 -1.42 0.84
N GLU A 524 -7.20 -1.20 2.05
CA GLU A 524 -8.59 -0.75 2.23
C GLU A 524 -8.79 0.72 1.82
N ALA A 525 -7.86 1.61 2.15
CA ALA A 525 -7.93 3.01 1.77
C ALA A 525 -8.04 3.17 0.23
N LEU A 526 -7.31 2.36 -0.55
CA LEU A 526 -7.35 2.39 -2.01
C LEU A 526 -8.42 1.49 -2.63
N TRP A 527 -9.04 0.60 -1.84
CA TRP A 527 -10.14 -0.25 -2.30
C TRP A 527 -11.51 0.42 -2.09
N SER A 528 -11.85 0.83 -0.87
CA SER A 528 -13.17 1.40 -0.54
C SER A 528 -13.10 2.70 0.25
N GLY A 529 -11.92 3.29 0.34
CA GLY A 529 -11.71 4.59 0.96
C GLY A 529 -11.55 4.51 2.48
N ASN A 530 -11.19 5.64 3.06
CA ASN A 530 -11.01 5.80 4.51
C ASN A 530 -12.12 6.67 5.14
N ARG A 531 -13.24 6.87 4.43
CA ARG A 531 -14.39 7.65 4.88
C ARG A 531 -15.66 6.81 4.99
N ASP A 532 -16.54 7.19 5.92
CA ASP A 532 -17.89 6.64 6.03
C ASP A 532 -18.87 7.34 5.08
N GLU A 533 -20.16 6.96 5.16
CA GLU A 533 -21.21 7.50 4.30
C GLU A 533 -21.48 9.00 4.55
N THR A 534 -20.99 9.55 5.68
CA THR A 534 -21.06 10.98 6.02
C THR A 534 -19.83 11.76 5.58
N GLY A 535 -18.82 11.08 5.02
CA GLY A 535 -17.54 11.67 4.61
C GLY A 535 -16.53 11.82 5.75
N LYS A 536 -16.82 11.34 6.97
CA LYS A 536 -15.89 11.39 8.10
C LYS A 536 -14.88 10.25 8.01
N LYS A 537 -13.62 10.48 8.43
CA LYS A 537 -12.60 9.44 8.50
C LYS A 537 -13.05 8.32 9.45
N ARG A 538 -12.93 7.06 9.01
CA ARG A 538 -13.44 5.88 9.72
C ARG A 538 -12.37 4.99 10.36
N TYR A 539 -11.18 5.53 10.65
CA TYR A 539 -10.07 4.77 11.26
C TYR A 539 -10.46 4.09 12.58
N ALA A 540 -11.28 4.73 13.41
CA ALA A 540 -11.73 4.15 14.68
C ALA A 540 -12.48 2.83 14.45
N GLU A 541 -13.38 2.80 13.46
CA GLU A 541 -14.14 1.60 13.09
C GLU A 541 -13.26 0.57 12.35
N ALA A 542 -12.31 1.03 11.52
CA ALA A 542 -11.34 0.16 10.87
C ALA A 542 -10.41 -0.56 11.87
N THR A 543 -10.20 -0.01 13.07
CA THR A 543 -9.30 -0.60 14.09
C THR A 543 -9.71 -2.02 14.45
N ASP A 544 -10.99 -2.25 14.71
CA ASP A 544 -11.49 -3.58 15.11
C ASP A 544 -11.38 -4.59 13.96
N ARG A 545 -11.70 -4.16 12.74
CA ARG A 545 -11.56 -5.00 11.55
C ARG A 545 -10.11 -5.34 11.25
N LEU A 546 -9.20 -4.37 11.34
CA LEU A 546 -7.77 -4.57 11.06
C LEU A 546 -7.14 -5.52 12.06
N ASN A 547 -7.53 -5.44 13.34
CA ASN A 547 -7.08 -6.40 14.35
C ASN A 547 -7.54 -7.81 14.03
N GLU A 548 -8.84 -7.99 13.78
CA GLU A 548 -9.39 -9.28 13.39
C GLU A 548 -8.67 -9.85 12.15
N TRP A 549 -8.47 -9.01 11.14
CA TRP A 549 -7.81 -9.37 9.91
C TRP A 549 -6.34 -9.74 10.10
N ARG A 550 -5.59 -8.96 10.87
CA ARG A 550 -4.19 -9.25 11.23
C ARG A 550 -4.06 -10.62 11.88
N TYR A 551 -4.93 -10.95 12.84
CA TYR A 551 -4.90 -12.28 13.49
C TYR A 551 -5.20 -13.40 12.50
N ARG A 552 -6.13 -13.18 11.57
CA ARG A 552 -6.45 -14.14 10.51
C ARG A 552 -5.31 -14.30 9.50
N MET A 553 -4.59 -13.24 9.17
CA MET A 553 -3.37 -13.33 8.34
C MET A 553 -2.29 -14.17 9.04
N VAL A 554 -2.12 -14.01 10.36
CA VAL A 554 -1.19 -14.83 11.16
C VAL A 554 -1.57 -16.30 11.14
N THR A 555 -2.85 -16.65 11.28
CA THR A 555 -3.29 -18.06 11.17
C THR A 555 -3.12 -18.63 9.76
N ARG A 556 -3.08 -17.77 8.74
CA ARG A 556 -2.78 -18.12 7.33
C ARG A 556 -1.28 -18.15 7.01
N GLY A 557 -0.42 -17.95 8.01
CA GLY A 557 1.04 -18.07 7.92
C GLY A 557 1.79 -16.79 7.55
N ILE A 558 1.19 -15.61 7.74
CA ILE A 558 1.84 -14.31 7.54
C ILE A 558 2.26 -13.74 8.89
N GLY A 559 3.54 -13.45 9.09
CA GLY A 559 4.14 -12.90 10.32
C GLY A 559 3.79 -11.44 10.61
N ALA A 560 2.52 -11.05 10.49
CA ALA A 560 2.09 -9.66 10.64
C ALA A 560 2.28 -9.13 12.07
N GLU A 561 2.78 -7.89 12.21
CA GLU A 561 3.01 -7.25 13.50
C GLU A 561 1.69 -6.98 14.27
N PRO A 562 1.70 -7.03 15.61
CA PRO A 562 0.54 -6.64 16.40
C PRO A 562 0.39 -5.11 16.42
N ILE A 563 -0.83 -4.60 16.26
CA ILE A 563 -1.10 -3.15 16.28
C ILE A 563 -1.67 -2.63 17.61
N GLN A 564 -2.15 -3.52 18.48
CA GLN A 564 -2.54 -3.20 19.86
C GLN A 564 -2.47 -4.45 20.76
N PRO A 565 -2.41 -4.29 22.09
CA PRO A 565 -2.56 -5.41 23.02
C PRO A 565 -3.85 -6.20 22.76
N LEU A 566 -3.78 -7.53 22.81
CA LEU A 566 -4.97 -8.40 22.63
C LEU A 566 -6.11 -8.06 23.60
N TRP A 567 -5.77 -7.54 24.79
CA TRP A 567 -6.75 -7.09 25.76
C TRP A 567 -7.68 -6.00 25.18
N CYS A 568 -7.15 -5.05 24.41
CA CYS A 568 -7.96 -4.00 23.80
C CYS A 568 -8.96 -4.55 22.79
N VAL A 569 -8.54 -5.54 21.99
CA VAL A 569 -9.44 -6.21 21.03
C VAL A 569 -10.56 -6.98 21.73
N LYS A 570 -10.29 -7.57 22.89
CA LYS A 570 -11.29 -8.32 23.68
C LYS A 570 -12.22 -7.43 24.49
N ASN A 571 -11.90 -6.15 24.63
CA ASN A 571 -12.63 -5.17 25.43
C ASN A 571 -12.89 -3.88 24.62
N PRO A 572 -13.61 -3.96 23.48
CA PRO A 572 -13.84 -2.81 22.63
C PRO A 572 -14.61 -1.72 23.40
N GLY A 573 -14.18 -0.46 23.24
CA GLY A 573 -14.78 0.71 23.90
C GLY A 573 -14.35 0.96 25.37
N LEU A 574 -13.60 0.05 26.02
CA LEU A 574 -13.13 0.21 27.40
C LEU A 574 -11.72 0.85 27.47
N ASN A 575 -11.63 2.17 27.26
CA ASN A 575 -10.42 3.00 27.45
C ASN A 575 -9.20 2.69 26.55
N CYS A 576 -9.32 1.89 25.50
CA CYS A 576 -8.27 1.77 24.46
C CYS A 576 -8.37 2.86 23.37
N ALA A 577 -9.07 3.96 23.65
CA ALA A 577 -9.15 5.16 22.82
C ALA A 577 -8.76 6.38 23.66
N TYR A 578 -8.14 7.39 23.05
CA TYR A 578 -7.85 8.65 23.74
C TYR A 578 -9.17 9.34 24.12
N GLY A 579 -9.25 9.88 25.35
CA GLY A 579 -10.48 10.47 25.91
C GLY A 579 -11.06 11.66 25.14
N LEU A 580 -10.33 12.22 24.16
CA LEU A 580 -10.78 13.30 23.28
C LEU A 580 -11.64 12.82 22.09
N GLU A 581 -11.73 11.52 21.83
CA GLU A 581 -12.44 10.95 20.67
C GLU A 581 -13.69 10.13 21.03
N LEU A 582 -14.05 10.06 22.31
CA LEU A 582 -15.34 9.50 22.70
C LEU A 582 -16.43 10.45 22.19
N PRO A 583 -17.41 10.00 21.36
CA PRO A 583 -18.71 10.64 21.38
C PRO A 583 -19.14 10.68 22.84
N ARG A 584 -19.80 11.76 23.30
CA ARG A 584 -20.49 11.71 24.60
C ARG A 584 -21.44 10.53 24.58
N LEU A 585 -20.99 9.39 25.11
CA LEU A 585 -21.76 8.19 25.31
C LEU A 585 -22.68 8.45 26.51
N GLU A 586 -23.64 9.35 26.33
CA GLU A 586 -24.82 9.42 27.19
C GLU A 586 -25.61 8.13 26.94
N GLY A 587 -25.27 7.07 27.69
CA GLY A 587 -25.93 5.77 27.56
C GLY A 587 -25.24 4.61 28.29
N TYR A 588 -23.95 4.73 28.63
CA TYR A 588 -23.21 3.70 29.37
C TYR A 588 -22.69 4.19 30.74
N THR A 589 -23.51 4.94 31.48
CA THR A 589 -23.32 5.08 32.93
C THR A 589 -24.17 4.03 33.65
N GLY A 590 -23.70 2.79 33.61
CA GLY A 590 -24.35 1.67 34.29
C GLY A 590 -23.31 0.64 34.70
N SER A 591 -22.83 0.78 35.93
CA SER A 591 -21.89 -0.13 36.62
C SER A 591 -20.45 -0.15 36.10
N ILE A 592 -19.57 0.46 36.90
CA ILE A 592 -18.11 0.28 37.09
C ILE A 592 -17.39 1.64 37.11
N CYS A 593 -17.94 2.59 37.87
CA CYS A 593 -17.18 3.68 38.51
C CYS A 593 -17.40 3.58 40.01
N ARG A 594 -16.98 2.46 40.60
CA ARG A 594 -16.71 2.33 42.04
C ARG A 594 -15.50 1.42 42.15
N ASN A 595 -14.32 2.02 42.30
CA ASN A 595 -13.16 1.47 43.05
C ASN A 595 -11.83 2.20 42.78
N TRP A 596 -11.80 3.34 42.11
CA TRP A 596 -10.63 4.23 42.10
C TRP A 596 -10.99 5.65 42.56
N GLY A 597 -11.84 5.73 43.58
CA GLY A 597 -12.02 6.95 44.37
C GLY A 597 -11.11 6.91 45.58
N GLN A 598 -9.84 7.31 45.42
CA GLN A 598 -9.04 7.80 46.54
C GLN A 598 -7.94 8.75 46.03
N GLN A 599 -8.07 10.00 46.46
CA GLN A 599 -7.07 11.07 46.48
C GLN A 599 -6.54 11.60 45.14
N PHE A 600 -7.30 12.52 44.54
CA PHE A 600 -6.71 13.75 44.02
C PHE A 600 -7.57 14.93 44.47
N ASP A 601 -6.98 15.76 45.33
CA ASP A 601 -7.57 16.97 45.89
C ASP A 601 -7.42 18.11 44.87
N GLU A 602 -8.53 18.68 44.41
CA GLU A 602 -8.60 19.65 43.31
C GLU A 602 -8.06 21.06 43.67
N ASP A 603 -7.52 21.28 44.87
CA ASP A 603 -7.06 22.60 45.33
C ASP A 603 -5.55 22.88 45.14
N SER A 604 -4.79 22.03 44.44
CA SER A 604 -3.33 22.22 44.28
C SER A 604 -2.86 22.83 42.95
N PHE A 605 -3.77 23.19 42.03
CA PHE A 605 -3.43 23.82 40.74
C PHE A 605 -3.78 25.32 40.65
N LYS A 606 -3.50 26.07 41.72
CA LYS A 606 -3.39 27.53 41.67
C LYS A 606 -2.20 27.98 42.49
N HIS A 607 -1.05 28.03 41.83
CA HIS A 607 0.11 28.92 42.07
C HIS A 607 1.41 28.18 41.73
N LYS A 608 1.98 28.49 40.57
CA LYS A 608 3.42 28.68 40.33
C LYS A 608 3.68 28.89 38.83
N LEU A 609 3.55 30.14 38.41
CA LEU A 609 4.42 30.69 37.37
C LEU A 609 5.61 31.34 38.09
N PRO A 610 6.84 31.00 37.68
CA PRO A 610 7.92 31.98 37.67
C PRO A 610 8.26 32.35 36.24
N GLN A 611 8.36 33.66 36.03
CA GLN A 611 9.03 34.34 34.93
C GLN A 611 10.37 33.68 34.59
N PHE A 612 10.71 33.59 33.30
CA PHE A 612 11.93 34.20 32.72
C PHE A 612 11.94 33.99 31.19
N LEU A 613 12.05 35.14 30.48
CA LEU A 613 12.31 35.38 29.05
C LEU A 613 11.26 34.96 28.02
#